data_AF-A0A8T4XMF0-F1
#
_entry.id   AF-A0A8T4XMF0-F1
#
_cell.length_a   1.000
_cell.length_b   1.000
_cell.length_c   1.000
_cell.angle_alpha   90.00
_cell.angle_beta   90.00
_cell.angle_gamma   90.00
#
_symmetry.space_group_name_H-M   'P 1'
#
loop_
_entity.id
_entity.type
_entity.pdbx_description
1 polymer ?
#
loop_
_entity_poly.entity_id
_entity_poly.type
_entity_poly.pdbx_seq_one_letter_code
_entity_poly.pdbx_strand_id
1 'polypeptide(L)'
;LPIVILFSVSLYFYAMGRQKHLDGIYAISWLIYLPSLLYFSRIDWLQVLGLPINFQMFETKLSFTETLIIGISLVTGRILLFYISQIREIYLELLGRGAEKNDLEHVLPGMMMFTLLLAGSSTAASLAVSYLIPVFRHLLNSIIALLPYPYIIIGVICLTIIPLCIIIYFHSGASD
;
A
#
# COMPACT_ATOMS: atom_id res chain seq x y z
N LEU A 1 -19.10 0.32 10.95
CA LEU A 1 -19.98 -0.38 9.98
C LEU A 1 -19.28 -0.69 8.64
N PRO A 2 -18.70 0.28 7.90
CA PRO A 2 -18.07 -0.01 6.60
C PRO A 2 -16.85 -0.93 6.70
N ILE A 3 -16.02 -0.76 7.73
CA ILE A 3 -14.84 -1.60 7.99
C ILE A 3 -15.23 -3.07 8.21
N VAL A 4 -16.30 -3.32 8.94
CA VAL A 4 -16.80 -4.68 9.21
C VAL A 4 -17.30 -5.33 7.93
N ILE A 5 -18.00 -4.58 7.07
CA ILE A 5 -18.47 -5.08 5.77
C ILE A 5 -17.27 -5.41 4.87
N LEU A 6 -16.27 -4.52 4.80
CA LEU A 6 -15.08 -4.70 3.97
C LEU A 6 -14.24 -5.90 4.42
N PHE A 7 -14.12 -6.08 5.74
CA PHE A 7 -13.43 -7.22 6.34
C PHE A 7 -14.20 -8.53 6.13
N SER A 8 -15.52 -8.53 6.31
CA SER A 8 -16.39 -9.69 6.07
C SER A 8 -16.42 -10.11 4.61
N VAL A 9 -16.42 -9.15 3.68
CA VAL A 9 -16.33 -9.42 2.24
C VAL A 9 -14.96 -10.01 1.90
N SER A 10 -13.87 -9.46 2.44
CA SER A 10 -12.53 -10.03 2.24
C SER A 10 -12.41 -11.46 2.78
N LEU A 11 -13.02 -11.75 3.95
CA LEU A 11 -13.07 -13.09 4.55
C LEU A 11 -13.94 -14.07 3.74
N TYR A 12 -15.08 -13.61 3.23
CA TYR A 12 -15.96 -14.40 2.37
C TYR A 12 -15.25 -14.82 1.08
N PHE A 13 -14.54 -13.88 0.43
CA PHE A 13 -13.80 -14.18 -0.79
C PHE A 13 -12.52 -14.99 -0.53
N TYR A 14 -11.90 -14.84 0.65
CA TYR A 14 -10.85 -15.74 1.14
C TYR A 14 -11.35 -17.19 1.19
N ALA A 15 -12.54 -17.43 1.74
CA ALA A 15 -13.14 -18.77 1.79
C ALA A 15 -13.42 -19.36 0.39
N MET A 16 -13.61 -18.51 -0.62
CA MET A 16 -13.94 -18.91 -1.98
C MET A 16 -12.72 -19.15 -2.89
N GLY A 17 -11.51 -18.86 -2.41
CA GLY A 17 -10.26 -19.50 -2.87
C GLY A 17 -9.81 -19.28 -4.32
N ARG A 18 -10.33 -18.27 -5.05
CA ARG A 18 -9.88 -17.92 -6.41
C ARG A 18 -9.35 -16.50 -6.50
N GLN A 19 -8.02 -16.38 -6.59
CA GLN A 19 -7.25 -15.15 -6.77
C GLN A 19 -7.79 -14.25 -7.91
N LYS A 20 -8.21 -14.84 -9.04
CA LYS A 20 -8.81 -14.11 -10.18
C LYS A 20 -10.06 -13.29 -9.86
N HIS A 21 -10.84 -13.67 -8.85
CA HIS A 21 -12.05 -12.93 -8.47
C HIS A 21 -11.75 -11.82 -7.46
N LEU A 22 -10.62 -11.91 -6.74
CA LEU A 22 -10.21 -10.91 -5.75
C LEU A 22 -9.72 -9.62 -6.41
N ASP A 23 -8.98 -9.71 -7.51
CA ASP A 23 -8.45 -8.53 -8.21
C ASP A 23 -9.56 -7.60 -8.72
N GLY A 24 -10.65 -8.16 -9.26
CA GLY A 24 -11.78 -7.38 -9.75
C GLY A 24 -12.50 -6.62 -8.64
N ILE A 25 -12.71 -7.26 -7.49
CA ILE A 25 -13.38 -6.63 -6.34
C ILE A 25 -12.48 -5.58 -5.70
N TYR A 26 -11.18 -5.84 -5.60
CA TYR A 26 -10.23 -4.83 -5.16
C TYR A 26 -10.16 -3.65 -6.12
N ALA A 27 -10.15 -3.88 -7.43
CA ALA A 27 -10.16 -2.83 -8.43
C ALA A 27 -11.43 -1.97 -8.32
N ILE A 28 -12.61 -2.59 -8.15
CA ILE A 28 -13.87 -1.87 -7.95
C ILE A 28 -13.85 -1.10 -6.63
N SER A 29 -13.38 -1.72 -5.54
CA SER A 29 -13.28 -1.07 -4.22
C SER A 29 -12.34 0.14 -4.29
N TRP A 30 -11.22 0.02 -4.98
CA TRP A 30 -10.30 1.12 -5.27
C TRP A 30 -10.94 2.20 -6.13
N LEU A 31 -11.67 1.84 -7.18
CA LEU A 31 -12.32 2.79 -8.07
C LEU A 31 -13.39 3.62 -7.34
N ILE A 32 -14.17 2.98 -6.46
CA ILE A 32 -15.19 3.65 -5.65
C ILE A 32 -14.55 4.58 -4.61
N TYR A 33 -13.42 4.17 -4.03
CA TYR A 33 -12.73 4.91 -2.99
C TYR A 33 -11.79 6.00 -3.52
N LEU A 34 -11.34 5.89 -4.78
CA LEU A 34 -10.42 6.81 -5.46
C LEU A 34 -10.80 8.29 -5.31
N PRO A 35 -12.07 8.71 -5.52
CA PRO A 35 -12.44 10.12 -5.41
C PRO A 35 -12.15 10.72 -4.02
N SER A 36 -12.39 9.94 -2.95
CA SER A 36 -12.15 10.40 -1.58
C SER A 36 -10.65 10.55 -1.32
N LEU A 37 -9.84 9.62 -1.83
CA LEU A 37 -8.38 9.70 -1.69
C LEU A 37 -7.80 10.89 -2.47
N LEU A 38 -8.31 11.16 -3.68
CA LEU A 38 -7.92 12.31 -4.49
C LEU A 38 -8.30 13.64 -3.83
N TYR A 39 -9.49 13.72 -3.22
CA TYR A 39 -9.93 14.91 -2.49
C TYR A 39 -8.96 15.29 -1.35
N PHE A 40 -8.50 14.32 -0.56
CA PHE A 40 -7.56 14.57 0.54
C PHE A 40 -6.09 14.66 0.10
N SER A 41 -5.73 14.11 -1.06
CA SER A 41 -4.39 14.21 -1.63
C SER A 41 -3.98 15.67 -1.91
N ARG A 42 -4.94 16.54 -2.26
CA ARG A 42 -4.70 17.95 -2.66
C ARG A 42 -3.67 18.13 -3.79
N ILE A 43 -3.26 17.04 -4.44
CA ILE A 43 -2.44 17.08 -5.64
C ILE A 43 -3.40 17.32 -6.80
N ASP A 44 -3.33 18.49 -7.44
CA ASP A 44 -4.11 18.78 -8.65
C ASP A 44 -3.34 18.27 -9.88
N TRP A 45 -3.25 16.95 -10.05
CA TRP A 45 -2.54 16.31 -11.18
C TRP A 45 -3.15 16.70 -12.54
N LEU A 46 -4.44 17.02 -12.58
CA LEU A 46 -5.10 17.59 -13.77
C LEU A 46 -4.65 19.03 -14.06
N GLN A 47 -4.36 19.83 -13.03
CA GLN A 47 -3.80 21.17 -13.20
C GLN A 47 -2.36 21.11 -13.69
N VAL A 48 -1.58 20.11 -13.24
CA VAL A 48 -0.25 19.80 -13.80
C VAL A 48 -0.33 19.41 -15.29
N LEU A 49 -1.44 18.81 -15.73
CA LEU A 49 -1.73 18.48 -17.12
C LEU A 49 -2.47 19.59 -17.90
N GLY A 50 -2.67 20.77 -17.31
CA GLY A 50 -3.31 21.92 -17.96
C GLY A 50 -4.83 21.83 -18.13
N LEU A 51 -5.49 20.84 -17.51
CA LEU A 51 -6.94 20.70 -17.54
C LEU A 51 -7.58 21.49 -16.38
N PRO A 52 -8.51 22.43 -16.64
CA PRO A 52 -9.15 23.27 -15.62
C PRO A 52 -10.27 22.50 -14.90
N ILE A 53 -9.97 21.29 -14.42
CA ILE A 53 -10.93 20.49 -13.66
C ILE A 53 -10.64 20.71 -12.18
N ASN A 54 -11.54 21.42 -11.51
CA ASN A 54 -11.46 21.67 -10.09
C ASN A 54 -11.86 20.39 -9.32
N PHE A 55 -10.94 19.81 -8.55
CA PHE A 55 -11.18 18.59 -7.76
C PHE A 55 -12.22 18.78 -6.64
N GLN A 56 -12.68 20.02 -6.40
CA GLN A 56 -13.87 20.30 -5.59
C GLN A 56 -15.13 19.57 -6.10
N MET A 57 -15.18 19.08 -7.35
CA MET A 57 -16.28 18.21 -7.80
C MET A 57 -16.30 16.82 -7.14
N PHE A 58 -15.20 16.38 -6.52
CA PHE A 58 -15.13 15.13 -5.77
C PHE A 58 -15.35 15.35 -4.28
N GLU A 59 -16.36 16.14 -3.92
CA GLU A 59 -16.76 16.31 -2.51
C GLU A 59 -17.09 14.96 -1.89
N THR A 60 -16.31 14.57 -0.89
CA THR A 60 -16.55 13.38 -0.09
C THR A 60 -17.17 13.75 1.25
N LYS A 61 -18.18 12.99 1.66
CA LYS A 61 -18.77 13.10 3.00
C LYS A 61 -17.92 12.43 4.07
N LEU A 62 -16.87 11.69 3.68
CA LEU A 62 -16.00 10.97 4.60
C LEU A 62 -14.97 11.91 5.22
N SER A 63 -14.73 11.76 6.52
CA SER A 63 -13.65 12.46 7.20
C SER A 63 -12.27 11.97 6.73
N PHE A 64 -11.23 12.78 6.98
CA PHE A 64 -9.85 12.41 6.65
C PHE A 64 -9.43 11.10 7.34
N THR A 65 -9.79 10.94 8.62
CA THR A 65 -9.45 9.76 9.41
C THR A 65 -10.14 8.50 8.88
N GLU A 66 -11.43 8.60 8.53
CA GLU A 66 -12.16 7.48 7.92
C GLU A 66 -11.56 7.11 6.57
N THR A 67 -11.24 8.12 5.75
CA THR A 67 -10.57 7.92 4.47
C THR A 67 -9.25 7.19 4.71
N LEU A 68 -8.37 7.68 5.58
CA LEU A 68 -7.08 7.06 5.89
C LEU A 68 -7.22 5.60 6.32
N ILE A 69 -8.14 5.31 7.25
CA ILE A 69 -8.37 3.94 7.74
C ILE A 69 -8.85 3.02 6.61
N ILE A 70 -9.79 3.48 5.77
CA ILE A 70 -10.30 2.69 4.64
C ILE A 70 -9.15 2.41 3.65
N GLY A 71 -8.36 3.43 3.30
CA GLY A 71 -7.24 3.28 2.37
C GLY A 71 -6.19 2.29 2.88
N ILE A 72 -5.80 2.42 4.14
CA ILE A 72 -4.87 1.48 4.80
C ILE A 72 -5.47 0.07 4.82
N SER A 73 -6.74 -0.09 5.18
CA SER A 73 -7.38 -1.40 5.23
C SER A 73 -7.42 -2.08 3.86
N LEU A 74 -7.65 -1.32 2.78
CA LEU A 74 -7.62 -1.82 1.41
C LEU A 74 -6.21 -2.21 0.98
N VAL A 75 -5.19 -1.39 1.25
CA VAL A 75 -3.80 -1.72 0.91
C VAL A 75 -3.35 -2.96 1.68
N THR A 76 -3.52 -2.97 3.00
CA THR A 76 -3.09 -4.06 3.88
C THR A 76 -3.84 -5.35 3.56
N GLY A 77 -5.16 -5.27 3.33
CA GLY A 77 -5.96 -6.43 2.92
C GLY A 77 -5.50 -7.02 1.60
N ARG A 78 -5.17 -6.18 0.61
CA ARG A 78 -4.63 -6.63 -0.68
C ARG A 78 -3.30 -7.33 -0.52
N ILE A 79 -2.39 -6.75 0.26
CA ILE A 79 -1.05 -7.32 0.51
C ILE A 79 -1.19 -8.70 1.18
N LEU A 80 -2.01 -8.80 2.23
CA LEU A 80 -2.24 -10.07 2.93
C LEU A 80 -2.78 -11.15 1.99
N LEU A 81 -3.80 -10.82 1.19
CA LEU A 81 -4.38 -11.78 0.25
C LEU A 81 -3.39 -12.21 -0.83
N PHE A 82 -2.58 -11.27 -1.33
CA PHE A 82 -1.53 -11.58 -2.29
C PHE A 82 -0.51 -12.57 -1.72
N TYR A 83 0.03 -12.29 -0.54
CA TYR A 83 1.00 -13.17 0.11
C TYR A 83 0.41 -14.53 0.51
N ILE A 84 -0.82 -14.55 1.00
CA ILE A 84 -1.53 -15.80 1.31
C ILE A 84 -1.67 -16.67 0.06
N SER A 85 -2.02 -16.07 -1.08
CA SER A 85 -2.14 -16.81 -2.34
C SER A 85 -0.79 -17.37 -2.79
N GLN A 86 0.27 -16.56 -2.68
CA GLN A 86 1.63 -16.99 -2.98
C GLN A 86 2.09 -18.15 -2.08
N ILE A 87 1.83 -18.05 -0.76
CA ILE A 87 2.14 -19.11 0.20
C ILE A 87 1.41 -20.41 -0.19
N ARG A 88 0.14 -20.32 -0.61
CA ARG A 88 -0.63 -21.49 -1.06
C ARG A 88 -0.06 -22.11 -2.33
N GLU A 89 0.36 -21.30 -3.30
CA GLU A 89 0.99 -21.79 -4.53
C GLU A 89 2.31 -22.50 -4.22
N ILE A 90 3.17 -21.88 -3.41
CA ILE A 90 4.44 -22.47 -2.95
C ILE A 90 4.18 -23.78 -2.21
N TYR A 91 3.17 -23.83 -1.33
CA TYR A 91 2.80 -25.05 -0.62
C TYR A 91 2.40 -26.18 -1.58
N LEU A 92 1.54 -25.89 -2.57
CA LEU A 92 1.11 -26.89 -3.56
C LEU A 92 2.26 -27.34 -4.46
N GLU A 93 3.15 -26.43 -4.83
CA GLU A 93 4.33 -26.72 -5.62
C GLU A 93 5.30 -27.63 -4.86
N LEU A 94 5.60 -27.33 -3.60
CA LEU A 94 6.49 -28.15 -2.78
C LEU A 94 5.90 -29.54 -2.51
N LEU A 95 4.59 -29.62 -2.24
CA LEU A 95 3.89 -30.89 -2.10
C LEU A 95 3.93 -31.70 -3.41
N GLY A 96 3.77 -31.05 -4.56
CA GLY A 96 3.92 -31.67 -5.88
C GLY A 96 5.35 -32.17 -6.18
N ARG A 97 6.37 -31.56 -5.56
CA ARG A 97 7.78 -31.98 -5.65
C ARG A 97 8.15 -33.09 -4.66
N GLY A 98 7.19 -33.60 -3.88
CA GLY A 98 7.40 -34.70 -2.94
C GLY A 98 7.86 -34.27 -1.54
N ALA A 99 7.74 -32.99 -1.19
CA ALA A 99 8.00 -32.55 0.18
C ALA A 99 7.01 -33.19 1.17
N GLU A 100 7.50 -33.52 2.37
CA GLU A 100 6.67 -34.13 3.40
C GLU A 100 5.67 -33.11 3.96
N LYS A 101 4.40 -33.51 4.05
CA LYS A 101 3.31 -32.64 4.50
C LYS A 101 3.56 -32.06 5.89
N ASN A 102 4.20 -32.84 6.77
CA ASN A 102 4.48 -32.46 8.14
C ASN A 102 5.50 -31.30 8.22
N ASP A 103 6.52 -31.33 7.38
CA ASP A 103 7.52 -30.26 7.29
C ASP A 103 6.91 -28.97 6.76
N LEU A 104 6.06 -29.07 5.74
CA LEU A 104 5.34 -27.93 5.16
C LEU A 104 4.39 -27.27 6.17
N GLU A 105 3.66 -28.09 6.94
CA GLU A 105 2.78 -27.60 8.01
C GLU A 105 3.56 -26.91 9.14
N HIS A 106 4.82 -27.26 9.35
CA HIS A 106 5.66 -26.60 10.34
C HIS A 106 6.19 -25.24 9.88
N VAL A 107 6.45 -25.07 8.57
CA VAL A 107 6.98 -23.82 7.97
C VAL A 107 5.87 -22.79 7.70
N LEU A 108 4.66 -23.25 7.37
CA LEU A 108 3.52 -22.41 7.02
C LEU A 108 3.20 -21.29 8.05
N PRO A 109 3.17 -21.56 9.38
CA PRO A 109 2.92 -20.55 10.40
C PRO A 109 4.01 -19.47 10.41
N GLY A 110 5.26 -19.84 10.15
CA GLY A 110 6.38 -18.89 10.08
C GLY A 110 6.23 -17.92 8.92
N MET A 111 5.86 -18.42 7.73
CA MET A 111 5.59 -17.57 6.56
C MET A 111 4.38 -16.65 6.77
N MET A 112 3.31 -17.14 7.41
CA MET A 112 2.15 -16.33 7.76
C MET A 112 2.49 -15.26 8.81
N MET A 113 3.26 -15.61 9.84
CA MET A 113 3.67 -14.67 10.89
C MET A 113 4.56 -13.56 10.32
N PHE A 114 5.52 -13.90 9.45
CA PHE A 114 6.35 -12.92 8.77
C PHE A 114 5.53 -11.95 7.91
N THR A 115 4.55 -12.49 7.16
CA THR A 115 3.63 -11.69 6.35
C THR A 115 2.82 -10.72 7.23
N LEU A 116 2.29 -11.20 8.35
CA LEU A 116 1.54 -10.38 9.32
C LEU A 116 2.42 -9.29 9.94
N LEU A 117 3.66 -9.60 10.31
CA LEU A 117 4.63 -8.64 10.83
C LEU A 117 4.96 -7.55 9.81
N LEU A 118 5.20 -7.94 8.55
CA LEU A 118 5.54 -7.00 7.48
C LEU A 118 4.36 -6.08 7.13
N ALA A 119 3.16 -6.65 6.97
CA ALA A 119 1.95 -5.88 6.71
C ALA A 119 1.57 -4.98 7.91
N GLY A 120 1.71 -5.51 9.14
CA GLY A 120 1.45 -4.78 10.38
C GLY A 120 2.41 -3.63 10.63
N SER A 121 3.72 -3.86 10.46
CA SER A 121 4.74 -2.81 10.60
C SER A 121 4.59 -1.71 9.55
N SER A 122 4.29 -2.07 8.29
CA SER A 122 4.02 -1.11 7.22
C SER A 122 2.77 -0.26 7.52
N THR A 123 1.72 -0.91 8.05
CA THR A 123 0.49 -0.22 8.47
C THR A 123 0.77 0.74 9.62
N ALA A 124 1.49 0.30 10.64
CA ALA A 124 1.86 1.12 11.80
C ALA A 124 2.75 2.30 11.40
N ALA A 125 3.75 2.08 10.53
CA ALA A 125 4.60 3.13 9.99
C ALA A 125 3.80 4.16 9.19
N SER A 126 2.86 3.71 8.34
CA SER A 126 2.00 4.60 7.56
C SER A 126 1.10 5.47 8.45
N LEU A 127 0.52 4.90 9.50
CA LEU A 127 -0.24 5.65 10.50
C LEU A 127 0.65 6.65 11.25
N ALA A 128 1.82 6.22 11.73
CA ALA A 128 2.76 7.07 12.43
C ALA A 128 3.16 8.28 11.57
N VAL A 129 3.54 8.05 10.30
CA VAL A 129 3.85 9.11 9.35
C VAL A 129 2.66 10.04 9.15
N SER A 130 1.45 9.51 8.98
CA SER A 130 0.24 10.32 8.78
C SER A 130 -0.05 11.26 9.96
N TYR A 131 0.17 10.81 11.19
CA TYR A 131 0.02 11.64 12.39
C TYR A 131 1.19 12.60 12.62
N LEU A 132 2.40 12.23 12.19
CA LEU A 132 3.59 13.07 12.35
C LEU A 132 3.70 14.17 11.27
N ILE A 133 3.11 13.98 10.09
CA ILE A 133 3.10 14.99 9.01
C ILE A 133 2.70 16.40 9.47
N PRO A 134 1.59 16.63 10.20
CA PRO A 134 1.23 17.98 10.65
C PRO A 134 2.27 18.59 11.62
N VAL A 135 2.87 17.76 12.48
CA VAL A 135 3.92 18.19 13.42
C VAL A 135 5.18 18.60 12.65
N PHE A 136 5.61 17.76 11.71
CA PHE A 136 6.73 18.05 10.83
C PHE A 136 6.47 19.29 9.99
N ARG A 137 5.27 19.47 9.45
CA ARG A 137 4.92 20.64 8.63
C ARG A 137 5.08 21.95 9.41
N HIS A 138 4.72 21.97 10.69
CA HIS A 138 4.89 23.15 11.52
C HIS A 138 6.38 23.50 11.72
N LEU A 139 7.21 22.50 12.01
CA LEU A 139 8.66 22.65 12.19
C LEU A 139 9.37 22.99 10.87
N LEU A 140 9.00 22.32 9.78
CA LEU A 140 9.61 22.47 8.47
C LEU A 140 9.22 23.79 7.80
N ASN A 141 8.01 24.31 7.99
CA ASN A 141 7.65 25.60 7.40
C ASN A 141 8.58 26.74 7.85
N SER A 142 9.04 26.71 9.10
CA SER A 142 10.01 27.68 9.63
C SER A 142 11.38 27.55 8.97
N ILE A 143 11.78 26.33 8.56
CA ILE A 143 13.08 26.04 7.96
C ILE A 143 13.05 26.21 6.43
N ILE A 144 11.97 25.78 5.78
CA ILE A 144 11.75 25.87 4.33
C ILE A 144 11.69 27.33 3.89
N ALA A 145 11.14 28.24 4.71
CA ALA A 145 11.13 29.67 4.42
C ALA A 145 12.54 30.29 4.29
N LEU A 146 13.57 29.63 4.84
CA LEU A 146 14.97 30.07 4.80
C LEU A 146 15.78 29.38 3.69
N LEU A 147 15.23 28.32 3.07
CA LEU A 147 15.96 27.48 2.13
C LEU A 147 15.71 27.92 0.67
N PRO A 148 16.77 28.20 -0.11
CA PRO A 148 16.62 28.44 -1.54
C PRO A 148 16.04 27.22 -2.26
N TYR A 149 15.07 27.45 -3.14
CA TYR A 149 14.41 26.46 -3.99
C TYR A 149 15.34 25.42 -4.67
N PRO A 150 16.55 25.76 -5.18
CA PRO A 150 17.43 24.77 -5.82
C PRO A 150 17.86 23.61 -4.91
N TYR A 151 18.00 23.82 -3.59
CA TYR A 151 18.39 22.74 -2.67
C TYR A 151 17.29 21.70 -2.49
N ILE A 152 16.02 22.12 -2.57
CA ILE A 152 14.87 21.21 -2.49
C ILE A 152 14.84 20.29 -3.72
N ILE A 153 15.08 20.85 -4.90
CA ILE A 153 15.11 20.08 -6.16
C ILE A 153 16.22 19.02 -6.12
N ILE A 154 17.44 19.40 -5.71
CA ILE A 154 18.56 18.46 -5.60
C ILE A 154 18.25 17.35 -4.59
N GLY A 155 17.65 17.71 -3.46
CA GLY A 155 17.22 16.73 -2.45
C GLY A 155 16.25 15.70 -3.00
N VAL A 156 15.23 16.12 -3.75
CA VAL A 156 14.24 15.23 -4.39
C VAL A 156 14.92 14.33 -5.45
N ILE A 157 15.85 14.87 -6.24
CA ILE A 157 16.60 14.09 -7.24
C ILE A 157 17.45 13.03 -6.54
N CYS A 158 18.19 13.37 -5.49
CA CYS A 158 18.99 12.39 -4.74
C CYS A 158 18.11 11.30 -4.09
N LEU A 159 16.98 11.69 -3.49
CA LEU A 159 16.05 10.75 -2.85
C LEU A 159 15.43 9.75 -3.83
N THR A 160 15.27 10.13 -5.10
CA THR A 160 14.75 9.23 -6.13
C THR A 160 15.85 8.39 -6.77
N ILE A 161 17.07 8.91 -6.92
CA ILE A 161 18.21 8.16 -7.49
C ILE A 161 18.66 7.01 -6.58
N ILE A 162 18.71 7.20 -5.25
CA ILE A 162 19.15 6.17 -4.30
C ILE A 162 18.37 4.84 -4.46
N PRO A 163 17.03 4.81 -4.36
CA PRO A 163 16.28 3.56 -4.52
C PRO A 163 16.40 3.01 -5.94
N LEU A 164 16.53 3.87 -6.96
CA LEU A 164 16.69 3.46 -8.35
C LEU A 164 18.02 2.73 -8.57
N CYS A 165 19.11 3.22 -7.97
CA CYS A 165 20.40 2.53 -7.95
C CYS A 165 20.34 1.19 -7.24
N ILE A 166 19.62 1.09 -6.12
CA ILE A 166 19.43 -0.17 -5.38
C ILE A 166 18.69 -1.19 -6.26
N ILE A 167 17.62 -0.78 -6.95
CA ILE A 167 16.87 -1.66 -7.86
C ILE A 167 17.77 -2.17 -9.00
N ILE A 168 18.54 -1.28 -9.63
CA ILE A 168 19.47 -1.64 -10.70
C ILE A 168 20.52 -2.64 -10.19
N TYR A 169 21.08 -2.40 -9.01
CA TYR A 169 22.08 -3.27 -8.39
C TYR A 169 21.53 -4.68 -8.12
N PHE A 170 20.31 -4.78 -7.59
CA PHE A 170 19.67 -6.09 -7.37
C PHE A 170 19.32 -6.80 -8.69
N HIS A 171 18.96 -6.06 -9.74
CA HIS A 171 18.67 -6.67 -11.03
C HIS A 171 19.92 -7.15 -11.76
N SER A 172 21.04 -6.43 -11.67
CA SER A 172 22.30 -6.85 -12.29
C SER A 172 22.90 -8.08 -11.63
N GLY A 173 22.76 -8.22 -10.30
CA GLY A 173 23.27 -9.38 -9.57
C GLY A 173 22.44 -10.67 -9.71
N ALA A 174 21.27 -10.62 -10.35
CA ALA A 174 20.41 -11.78 -10.59
C ALA A 174 20.63 -12.42 -11.97
N SER A 175 21.54 -11.87 -12.79
CA SER A 175 21.82 -12.33 -14.16
C SER A 175 23.17 -13.05 -14.31
N ASP A 176 23.86 -13.31 -13.19
CA ASP A 176 25.03 -14.21 -13.09
C ASP A 176 24.63 -15.51 -12.37
#